data_AF-A0A1F8Q817-F1
#
_entry.id   AF-A0A1F8Q817-F1
#
_cell.length_a   1.000
_cell.length_b   1.000
_cell.length_c   1.000
_cell.angle_alpha   90.00
_cell.angle_beta   90.00
_cell.angle_gamma   90.00
#
_symmetry.space_group_name_H-M   'P 1'
#
loop_
_entity.id
_entity.type
_entity.pdbx_description
1 polymer ?
#
loop_
_entity_poly.entity_id
_entity_poly.type
_entity_poly.pdbx_seq_one_letter_code
_entity_poly.pdbx_strand_id
1 'polypeptide(L)'
;MDSKTFWQLLADVCQLGEFVVGIETMGIEVNLVGKFQVVYDGLEMVLEKQDCKDHFHIAVEQIQAVSFGYCRVTTGDDDPCIELVHVDGEVSLRLFYYPYESSQLQPMWEEFIRDHKRYEEFLRGKW
;
A
#
# COMPACT_ATOMS: atom_id res chain seq x y z
N MET A 1 7.30 -7.34 -12.67
CA MET A 1 7.04 -5.89 -12.77
C MET A 1 8.38 -5.18 -12.78
N ASP A 2 8.55 -4.12 -13.59
CA ASP A 2 9.74 -3.28 -13.44
C ASP A 2 9.61 -2.38 -12.21
N SER A 3 10.71 -2.17 -11.50
CA SER A 3 10.75 -1.42 -10.23
C SER A 3 10.18 0.00 -10.38
N LYS A 4 10.32 0.62 -11.56
CA LYS A 4 9.82 1.97 -11.80
C LYS A 4 8.29 2.03 -11.77
N THR A 5 7.60 1.09 -12.43
CA THR A 5 6.13 1.02 -12.39
C THR A 5 5.62 0.76 -10.97
N PHE A 6 6.30 -0.07 -10.18
CA PHE A 6 5.94 -0.31 -8.78
C PHE A 6 5.97 0.98 -7.95
N TRP A 7 7.09 1.69 -8.00
CA TRP A 7 7.26 2.92 -7.23
C TRP A 7 6.35 4.04 -7.72
N GLN A 8 6.04 4.09 -9.01
CA GLN A 8 5.02 5.01 -9.52
C GLN A 8 3.65 4.69 -8.93
N LEU A 9 3.24 3.41 -8.90
CA LEU A 9 1.98 3.00 -8.29
C LEU A 9 1.93 3.39 -6.81
N LEU A 10 2.99 3.12 -6.03
CA LEU A 10 3.04 3.54 -4.64
C LEU A 10 3.00 5.06 -4.47
N ALA A 11 3.62 5.82 -5.37
CA ALA A 11 3.53 7.28 -5.36
C ALA A 11 2.10 7.76 -5.64
N ASP A 12 1.39 7.12 -6.56
CA ASP A 12 -0.01 7.42 -6.87
C ASP A 12 -0.91 7.07 -5.67
N VAL A 13 -0.67 5.94 -5.00
CA VAL A 13 -1.32 5.56 -3.73
C VAL A 13 -1.15 6.63 -2.66
N CYS A 14 0.08 7.13 -2.47
CA CYS A 14 0.37 8.14 -1.46
C CYS A 14 -0.42 9.45 -1.66
N GLN A 15 -0.88 9.74 -2.89
CA GLN A 15 -1.67 10.94 -3.17
C GLN A 15 -3.12 10.83 -2.69
N LEU A 16 -3.59 9.63 -2.35
CA LEU A 16 -4.98 9.41 -1.96
C LEU A 16 -5.26 9.90 -0.53
N GLY A 17 -4.24 10.06 0.31
CA GLY A 17 -4.41 10.69 1.62
C GLY A 17 -3.46 10.19 2.70
N GLU A 18 -4.00 10.11 3.91
CA GLU A 18 -3.30 9.57 5.07
C GLU A 18 -3.58 8.08 5.20
N PHE A 19 -2.56 7.35 5.65
CA PHE A 19 -2.62 5.91 5.82
C PHE A 19 -2.13 5.49 7.20
N VAL A 20 -2.60 4.33 7.66
CA VAL A 20 -1.86 3.47 8.58
C VAL A 20 -1.10 2.47 7.72
N VAL A 21 0.23 2.47 7.79
CA VAL A 21 1.07 1.49 7.12
C VAL A 21 1.56 0.50 8.15
N GLY A 22 1.16 -0.76 7.98
CA GLY A 22 1.42 -1.86 8.89
C GLY A 22 2.32 -2.92 8.27
N ILE A 23 3.28 -3.40 9.06
CA ILE A 23 4.05 -4.61 8.78
C ILE A 23 3.89 -5.58 9.95
N GLU A 24 3.79 -6.87 9.65
CA GLU A 24 3.79 -7.93 10.64
C GLU A 24 4.98 -8.84 10.38
N THR A 25 5.81 -9.07 11.39
CA THR A 25 6.98 -9.95 11.27
C THR A 25 7.17 -10.73 12.56
N MET A 26 7.12 -12.06 12.46
CA MET A 26 7.35 -12.96 13.60
C MET A 26 6.45 -12.65 14.83
N GLY A 27 5.21 -12.21 14.60
CA GLY A 27 4.27 -11.83 15.65
C GLY A 27 4.52 -10.44 16.27
N ILE A 28 5.41 -9.65 15.70
CA ILE A 28 5.59 -8.22 16.01
C ILE A 28 4.88 -7.42 14.93
N GLU A 29 4.00 -6.51 15.35
CA GLU A 29 3.31 -5.58 14.48
C GLU A 29 3.89 -4.17 14.65
N VAL A 30 4.19 -3.50 13.54
CA VAL A 30 4.61 -2.10 13.52
C VAL A 30 3.66 -1.33 12.62
N ASN A 31 3.05 -0.29 13.18
CA ASN A 31 2.12 0.59 12.48
C ASN A 31 2.63 2.02 12.51
N LEU A 32 2.77 2.63 11.33
CA LEU A 32 3.04 4.07 11.19
C LEU A 32 1.79 4.74 10.62
N VAL A 33 1.35 5.83 11.26
CA VAL A 33 0.16 6.59 10.84
C VAL A 33 0.61 7.95 10.28
N GLY A 34 0.12 8.31 9.09
CA GLY A 34 0.30 9.64 8.54
C GLY A 34 0.27 9.68 7.01
N LYS A 35 0.74 10.78 6.44
CA LYS A 35 0.97 10.89 4.99
C LYS A 35 2.30 10.25 4.63
N PHE A 36 2.32 9.56 3.50
CA PHE A 36 3.52 8.92 2.98
C PHE A 36 3.92 9.52 1.63
N GLN A 37 5.16 9.27 1.24
CA GLN A 37 5.71 9.65 -0.05
C GLN A 37 6.76 8.64 -0.47
N VAL A 38 6.91 8.46 -1.79
CA VAL A 38 7.99 7.68 -2.35
C VAL A 38 9.19 8.61 -2.58
N VAL A 39 10.31 8.31 -1.94
CA VAL A 39 11.54 9.13 -2.01
C VAL A 39 12.77 8.25 -2.21
N TYR A 40 13.88 8.86 -2.63
CA TYR A 40 15.18 8.21 -2.67
C TYR A 40 15.96 8.57 -1.41
N ASP A 41 16.32 7.57 -0.61
CA ASP A 41 17.00 7.78 0.69
C ASP A 41 18.52 7.98 0.59
N GLY A 42 19.08 7.81 -0.62
CA GLY A 42 20.52 7.82 -0.88
C GLY A 42 21.05 6.48 -1.40
N LEU A 43 20.34 5.38 -1.14
CA LEU A 43 20.66 4.02 -1.56
C LEU A 43 19.59 3.44 -2.47
N GLU A 44 18.32 3.56 -2.08
CA GLU A 44 17.19 3.00 -2.80
C GLU A 44 15.93 3.87 -2.68
N MET A 45 14.88 3.46 -3.40
CA MET A 45 13.58 4.07 -3.26
C MET A 45 12.89 3.49 -2.02
N VAL A 46 12.30 4.35 -1.20
CA VAL A 46 11.63 3.98 0.05
C VAL A 46 10.26 4.63 0.15
N LEU A 47 9.39 4.05 0.97
CA LEU A 47 8.14 4.66 1.38
C LEU A 47 8.37 5.43 2.69
N GLU A 48 8.51 6.74 2.63
CA GLU A 48 8.80 7.60 3.78
C GLU A 48 7.54 8.27 4.31
N LYS A 49 7.40 8.32 5.64
CA LYS A 49 6.36 9.10 6.31
C LYS A 49 6.76 10.59 6.32
N GLN A 50 5.86 11.44 5.84
CA GLN A 50 6.04 12.89 5.85
C GLN A 50 6.24 13.43 7.28
N ASP A 51 6.95 14.56 7.35
CA ASP A 51 7.29 15.30 8.59
C ASP A 51 8.21 14.57 9.58
N CYS A 52 8.71 13.38 9.22
CA CYS A 52 9.74 12.66 9.95
C CYS A 52 10.68 11.92 8.99
N LYS A 53 11.60 11.10 9.52
CA LYS A 53 12.52 10.28 8.72
C LYS A 53 12.20 8.79 8.79
N ASP A 54 11.04 8.43 9.32
CA ASP A 54 10.62 7.04 9.41
C ASP A 54 10.21 6.57 8.02
N HIS A 55 10.74 5.44 7.58
CA HIS A 55 10.50 4.91 6.23
C HIS A 55 10.50 3.39 6.22
N PHE A 56 9.87 2.82 5.19
CA PHE A 56 9.85 1.41 4.90
C PHE A 56 10.72 1.12 3.69
N HIS A 57 11.65 0.17 3.86
CA HIS A 57 12.36 -0.47 2.77
C HIS A 57 11.50 -1.60 2.23
N ILE A 58 11.28 -1.63 0.92
CA ILE A 58 10.45 -2.64 0.26
C ILE A 58 11.30 -3.34 -0.78
N ALA A 59 11.57 -4.64 -0.57
CA ALA A 59 12.24 -5.51 -1.54
C ALA A 59 11.28 -5.81 -2.70
N VAL A 60 11.23 -4.91 -3.69
CA VAL A 60 10.26 -4.95 -4.81
C VAL A 60 10.31 -6.27 -5.58
N GLU A 61 11.50 -6.86 -5.71
CA GLU A 61 11.71 -8.15 -6.37
C GLU A 61 11.06 -9.33 -5.65
N GLN A 62 10.72 -9.17 -4.37
CA GLN A 62 10.01 -10.15 -3.56
C GLN A 62 8.49 -9.90 -3.52
N ILE A 63 8.01 -8.83 -4.15
CA ILE A 63 6.58 -8.54 -4.24
C ILE A 63 6.01 -9.20 -5.49
N GLN A 64 5.17 -10.21 -5.28
CA GLN A 64 4.46 -10.90 -6.35
C GLN A 64 3.24 -10.11 -6.82
N ALA A 65 2.52 -9.47 -5.90
CA ALA A 65 1.31 -8.73 -6.25
C ALA A 65 1.03 -7.53 -5.35
N VAL A 66 0.27 -6.58 -5.89
CA VAL A 66 -0.37 -5.48 -5.18
C VAL A 66 -1.87 -5.73 -5.29
N SER A 67 -2.52 -5.91 -4.15
CA SER A 67 -3.96 -6.18 -4.06
C SER A 67 -4.67 -4.93 -3.57
N PHE A 68 -5.67 -4.48 -4.31
CA PHE A 68 -6.60 -3.44 -3.85
C PHE A 68 -7.85 -4.14 -3.34
N GLY A 69 -8.25 -3.85 -2.11
CA GLY A 69 -9.38 -4.53 -1.53
C GLY A 69 -10.01 -3.73 -0.41
N TYR A 70 -10.72 -4.48 0.43
CA TYR A 70 -11.28 -3.98 1.66
C TYR A 70 -10.91 -4.97 2.77
N CYS A 71 -10.55 -4.45 3.92
CA CYS A 71 -10.24 -5.26 5.09
C CYS A 71 -11.11 -4.82 6.26
N ARG A 72 -11.48 -5.79 7.09
CA ARG A 72 -12.24 -5.52 8.30
C ARG A 72 -11.32 -4.99 9.38
N VAL A 73 -11.41 -3.70 9.68
CA VAL A 73 -10.69 -3.10 10.82
C VAL A 73 -11.54 -3.19 12.10
N THR A 74 -10.96 -2.84 13.24
CA THR A 74 -11.56 -2.97 14.59
C THR A 74 -12.94 -2.32 14.77
N THR A 75 -13.34 -1.40 13.90
CA THR A 75 -14.65 -0.75 13.92
C THR A 75 -15.77 -1.64 13.38
N GLY A 76 -15.44 -2.77 12.74
CA GLY A 76 -16.39 -3.75 12.25
C GLY A 76 -16.84 -3.54 10.80
N ASP A 77 -16.53 -2.38 10.23
CA ASP A 77 -16.71 -2.03 8.81
C ASP A 77 -15.50 -2.46 7.97
N ASP A 78 -15.75 -2.71 6.69
CA ASP A 78 -14.73 -3.02 5.69
C ASP A 78 -14.17 -1.70 5.13
N ASP A 79 -12.92 -1.40 5.46
CA ASP A 79 -12.22 -0.19 5.00
C ASP A 79 -11.32 -0.50 3.80
N PRO A 80 -11.24 0.41 2.82
CA PRO A 80 -10.28 0.34 1.72
C PRO A 80 -8.86 0.04 2.19
N CYS A 81 -8.22 -0.95 1.57
CA CYS A 81 -6.84 -1.30 1.88
C CYS A 81 -6.04 -1.70 0.65
N ILE A 82 -4.72 -1.54 0.78
CA ILE A 82 -3.73 -2.00 -0.20
C ILE A 82 -2.85 -3.01 0.50
N GLU A 83 -2.67 -4.16 -0.13
CA GLU A 83 -1.78 -5.21 0.37
C GLU A 83 -0.68 -5.47 -0.63
N LEU A 84 0.57 -5.46 -0.14
CA LEU A 84 1.73 -5.96 -0.88
C LEU A 84 1.92 -7.43 -0.53
N VAL A 85 1.70 -8.29 -1.52
CA VAL A 85 1.77 -9.75 -1.37
C VAL A 85 3.15 -10.23 -1.82
N HIS A 86 3.82 -10.93 -0.92
CA HIS A 86 5.13 -11.52 -1.11
C HIS A 86 5.07 -12.74 -2.05
N VAL A 87 6.22 -13.17 -2.57
CA VAL A 87 6.35 -14.37 -3.44
C VAL A 87 5.98 -15.70 -2.76
N ASP A 88 5.93 -15.74 -1.43
CA ASP A 88 5.42 -16.91 -0.68
C ASP A 88 3.89 -16.86 -0.47
N GLY A 89 3.22 -15.79 -0.91
CA GLY A 89 1.78 -15.59 -0.79
C GLY A 89 1.34 -14.86 0.48
N GLU A 90 2.24 -14.56 1.41
CA GLU A 90 1.93 -13.79 2.62
C GLU A 90 1.90 -12.28 2.33
N VAL A 91 1.23 -11.52 3.19
CA VAL A 91 1.19 -10.05 3.08
C VAL A 91 2.38 -9.43 3.79
N SER A 92 3.29 -8.80 3.03
CA SER A 92 4.47 -8.13 3.60
C SER A 92 4.16 -6.78 4.22
N LEU A 93 3.21 -6.04 3.64
CA LEU A 93 2.89 -4.67 4.03
C LEU A 93 1.43 -4.35 3.68
N ARG A 94 0.73 -3.72 4.62
CA ARG A 94 -0.65 -3.23 4.43
C ARG A 94 -0.71 -1.73 4.56
N LEU A 95 -1.47 -1.06 3.70
CA LEU A 95 -1.83 0.34 3.82
C LEU A 95 -3.34 0.44 4.04
N PHE A 96 -3.76 0.97 5.19
CA PHE A 96 -5.14 1.26 5.55
C PHE A 96 -5.37 2.76 5.43
N TYR A 97 -6.53 3.20 4.94
CA TYR A 97 -6.84 4.63 4.96
C TYR A 97 -7.04 5.17 6.37
N TYR A 98 -6.66 6.43 6.58
CA TYR A 98 -6.86 7.16 7.82
C TYR A 98 -7.40 8.59 7.55
N PRO A 99 -8.35 9.13 8.33
CA PRO A 99 -9.13 8.44 9.37
C PRO A 99 -10.12 7.41 8.77
N TYR A 100 -10.52 6.43 9.59
CA TYR A 100 -11.48 5.38 9.23
C TYR A 100 -12.90 5.96 9.04
N GLU A 101 -13.17 6.59 7.90
CA GLU A 101 -14.50 7.12 7.56
C GLU A 101 -14.88 6.78 6.10
N SER A 102 -15.33 5.55 5.91
CA SER A 102 -15.61 4.84 4.64
C SER A 102 -16.55 5.56 3.64
N SER A 103 -17.41 6.49 4.07
CA SER A 103 -18.46 7.03 3.18
C SER A 103 -18.00 8.04 2.12
N GLN A 104 -16.94 8.80 2.38
CA GLN A 104 -16.40 9.79 1.42
C GLN A 104 -15.25 9.25 0.57
N LEU A 105 -14.54 8.23 1.08
CA LEU A 105 -13.39 7.63 0.41
C LEU A 105 -13.79 6.60 -0.65
N GLN A 106 -14.96 5.96 -0.51
CA GLN A 106 -15.42 4.92 -1.44
C GLN A 106 -15.41 5.36 -2.92
N PRO A 107 -15.93 6.52 -3.33
CA PRO A 107 -15.93 6.92 -4.74
C PRO A 107 -14.53 7.19 -5.31
N MET A 108 -13.65 7.82 -4.52
CA MET A 108 -12.26 8.08 -4.92
C MET A 108 -11.45 6.78 -4.99
N TRP A 109 -11.74 5.84 -4.09
CA TRP A 109 -11.14 4.53 -4.06
C TRP A 109 -11.55 3.65 -5.24
N GLU A 110 -12.84 3.63 -5.58
CA GLU A 110 -13.35 2.92 -6.75
C GLU A 110 -12.77 3.46 -8.06
N GLU A 111 -12.67 4.79 -8.18
CA GLU A 111 -12.01 5.46 -9.31
C GLU A 111 -10.52 5.10 -9.38
N PHE A 112 -9.81 5.18 -8.24
CA PHE A 112 -8.41 4.79 -8.17
C PHE A 112 -8.21 3.33 -8.60
N ILE A 113 -9.01 2.39 -8.05
CA ILE A 113 -8.97 0.98 -8.43
C ILE A 113 -9.21 0.85 -9.93
N ARG A 114 -10.24 1.50 -10.48
CA ARG A 114 -10.55 1.41 -11.91
C ARG A 114 -9.36 1.83 -12.79
N ASP A 115 -8.67 2.90 -12.41
CA ASP A 115 -7.55 3.46 -13.18
C ASP A 115 -6.25 2.63 -13.01
N HIS A 116 -6.14 1.89 -11.91
CA HIS A 116 -4.95 1.10 -11.54
C HIS A 116 -5.17 -0.42 -11.60
N LYS A 117 -6.36 -0.91 -11.93
CA LYS A 117 -6.74 -2.33 -12.00
C LYS A 117 -5.83 -3.14 -12.93
N ARG A 118 -5.36 -2.51 -14.01
CA ARG A 118 -4.38 -3.09 -14.93
C ARG A 118 -3.11 -3.56 -14.23
N TYR A 119 -2.72 -2.92 -13.14
CA TYR A 119 -1.56 -3.31 -12.34
C TYR A 119 -1.87 -4.54 -11.49
N GLU A 120 -3.06 -4.64 -10.89
CA GLU A 120 -3.49 -5.86 -10.19
C GLU A 120 -3.58 -7.07 -11.14
N GLU A 121 -4.14 -6.89 -12.35
CA GLU A 121 -4.27 -7.95 -13.37
C GLU A 121 -2.91 -8.38 -13.94
N PHE A 122 -2.03 -7.41 -14.24
CA PHE A 122 -0.65 -7.68 -14.67
C PHE A 122 0.16 -8.41 -13.60
N LEU A 123 -0.07 -8.11 -12.32
CA LEU A 123 0.63 -8.73 -11.19
C LEU A 123 0.13 -10.13 -10.85
N ARG A 124 -1.16 -10.42 -11.08
CA ARG A 124 -1.73 -11.77 -10.89
C ARG A 124 -1.49 -12.72 -12.07
N GLY A 125 -0.83 -12.26 -13.15
CA GLY A 125 -0.55 -13.07 -14.33
C GLY A 125 -1.80 -13.53 -15.10
N LYS A 126 -2.93 -12.84 -14.93
CA LYS A 126 -4.18 -13.14 -15.64
C LYS A 126 -4.28 -12.23 -16.86
N TRP A 127 -4.21 -12.83 -18.05
CA TRP A 127 -4.44 -12.16 -19.34
C TRP A 127 -5.87 -12.38 -19.80
#